data_AF-A0AAD9F340-F1
#
_entry.id   AF-A0AAD9F340-F1
#
_cell.length_a   1.000
_cell.length_b   1.000
_cell.length_c   1.000
_cell.angle_alpha   90.00
_cell.angle_beta   90.00
_cell.angle_gamma   90.00
#
_symmetry.space_group_name_H-M   'P 1'
#
loop_
_entity.id
_entity.type
_entity.pdbx_description
1 polymer ?
#
loop_
_entity_poly.entity_id
_entity_poly.type
_entity_poly.pdbx_seq_one_letter_code
_entity_poly.pdbx_strand_id
1 'polypeptide(L)'
;QSESWSNCCPTGKGLATLKVFKLYATGLYGDVWTETDGSVEVKFGDQTKRTAIIDDNDNPTWPETFQFGPITINLANKLEFSVYDEDSYWNSDLLGKCSDFLRVGAVVTDSCMLNHGTLFYSYEAKCAPSLGGQQCQEYIPSPMSPSLAKVFYSRNGVLLGDTGQK
;
A
#
# COMPACT_ATOMS: atom_id res chain seq x y z
N GLN A 1 -3.07 18.68 6.50
CA GLN A 1 -2.08 19.25 5.56
C GLN A 1 -2.15 18.42 4.29
N SER A 2 -2.61 18.99 3.19
CA SER A 2 -2.72 18.32 1.90
C SER A 2 -1.39 18.44 1.17
N GLU A 3 -0.63 17.34 1.06
CA GLU A 3 0.56 17.31 0.23
C GLU A 3 0.17 17.48 -1.25
N SER A 4 0.50 18.65 -1.79
CA SER A 4 0.42 18.99 -3.20
C SER A 4 1.46 18.16 -3.96
N TRP A 5 0.98 17.24 -4.81
CA TRP A 5 1.78 16.52 -5.81
C TRP A 5 2.33 17.52 -6.84
N SER A 6 3.38 18.25 -6.48
CA SER A 6 3.90 19.39 -7.23
C SER A 6 4.86 18.99 -8.36
N ASN A 7 4.94 17.70 -8.71
CA ASN A 7 5.85 17.20 -9.74
C ASN A 7 5.03 16.50 -10.83
N CYS A 8 4.63 17.27 -11.84
CA CYS A 8 3.97 16.78 -13.05
C CYS A 8 4.84 15.84 -13.90
N CYS A 9 6.14 15.75 -13.60
CA CYS A 9 7.08 14.81 -14.17
C CYS A 9 7.82 14.06 -13.03
N PRO A 10 7.66 12.73 -12.92
CA PRO A 10 8.39 11.95 -11.93
C PRO A 10 9.89 11.96 -12.23
N THR A 11 10.69 12.26 -11.21
CA THR A 11 12.16 12.34 -11.28
C THR A 11 12.85 10.98 -11.49
N GLY A 12 12.11 9.88 -11.30
CA GLY A 12 12.59 8.52 -11.49
C GLY A 12 11.44 7.55 -11.75
N LYS A 13 11.78 6.35 -12.24
CA LYS A 13 10.85 5.24 -12.45
C LYS A 13 10.60 4.49 -11.14
N GLY A 14 9.49 3.74 -11.08
CA GLY A 14 9.12 2.94 -9.91
C GLY A 14 8.45 3.75 -8.79
N LEU A 15 8.29 5.07 -8.95
CA LEU A 15 7.67 5.90 -7.92
C LEU A 15 6.18 5.58 -7.79
N ALA A 16 5.74 5.36 -6.55
CA ALA A 16 4.36 5.04 -6.21
C ALA A 16 3.99 5.57 -4.82
N THR A 17 2.71 5.52 -4.46
CA THR A 17 2.26 5.58 -3.07
C THR A 17 1.88 4.20 -2.59
N LEU A 18 2.01 3.98 -1.27
CA LEU A 18 1.54 2.77 -0.61
C LEU A 18 0.74 3.12 0.64
N LYS A 19 -0.44 2.51 0.72
CA LYS A 19 -1.33 2.53 1.87
C LYS A 19 -1.63 1.10 2.30
N VAL A 20 -1.47 0.78 3.59
CA VAL A 20 -1.81 -0.53 4.17
C VAL A 20 -2.87 -0.33 5.26
N PHE A 21 -3.89 -1.18 5.30
CA PHE A 21 -5.07 -1.00 6.16
C PHE A 21 -5.86 -2.32 6.31
N LYS A 22 -6.90 -2.33 7.15
CA LYS A 22 -7.74 -3.52 7.43
C LYS A 22 -6.91 -4.72 7.88
N LEU A 23 -6.02 -4.49 8.85
CA LEU A 23 -5.27 -5.58 9.46
C LEU A 23 -6.15 -6.25 10.51
N TYR A 24 -6.29 -7.57 10.43
CA TYR A 24 -6.89 -8.38 11.48
C TYR A 24 -6.31 -9.79 11.42
N ALA A 25 -6.34 -10.49 12.55
CA ALA A 25 -5.91 -11.88 12.61
C ALA A 25 -7.00 -12.76 13.24
N THR A 26 -6.89 -14.06 13.00
CA THR A 26 -7.78 -15.05 13.61
C THR A 26 -6.98 -16.24 14.10
N GLY A 27 -7.28 -16.72 15.31
CA GLY A 27 -6.67 -17.91 15.90
C GLY A 27 -5.18 -17.77 16.16
N LEU A 28 -4.73 -16.59 16.58
CA LEU A 28 -3.38 -16.43 17.11
C LEU A 28 -3.18 -17.30 18.36
N TYR A 29 -1.93 -17.61 18.65
CA TYR A 29 -1.54 -18.33 19.86
C TYR A 29 -0.11 -17.97 20.21
N GLY A 30 0.05 -17.00 21.10
CA GLY A 30 1.34 -16.61 21.67
C GLY A 30 1.51 -17.07 23.12
N ASP A 31 0.43 -16.95 23.90
CA ASP A 31 0.43 -17.24 25.33
C ASP A 31 -0.10 -18.62 25.71
N VAL A 32 0.39 -19.15 26.84
CA VAL A 32 -0.04 -20.46 27.38
C VAL A 32 -1.25 -20.34 28.31
N TRP A 33 -1.36 -19.23 29.05
CA TRP A 33 -2.35 -19.06 30.12
C TRP A 33 -3.41 -18.00 29.82
N THR A 34 -3.09 -17.06 28.95
CA THR A 34 -3.91 -15.93 28.46
C THR A 34 -4.10 -16.05 26.96
N GLU A 35 -4.96 -15.20 26.39
CA GLU A 35 -4.97 -14.98 24.94
C GLU A 35 -3.79 -14.11 24.52
N THR A 36 -3.52 -14.06 23.22
CA THR A 36 -2.35 -13.37 22.64
C THR A 36 -2.40 -11.84 22.81
N ASP A 37 -1.28 -11.21 23.16
CA ASP A 37 -1.06 -9.76 23.19
C ASP A 37 -0.53 -9.28 21.82
N GLY A 38 -1.43 -9.15 20.85
CA GLY A 38 -1.07 -9.09 19.43
C GLY A 38 -0.65 -7.71 18.91
N SER A 39 0.47 -7.66 18.18
CA SER A 39 0.82 -6.51 17.32
C SER A 39 1.38 -6.92 15.95
N VAL A 40 1.30 -6.01 14.97
CA VAL A 40 1.80 -6.24 13.61
C VAL A 40 2.82 -5.17 13.23
N GLU A 41 4.02 -5.61 12.87
CA GLU A 41 5.01 -4.78 12.18
C GLU A 41 4.83 -4.91 10.67
N VAL A 42 4.71 -3.78 9.98
CA VAL A 42 4.63 -3.68 8.52
C VAL A 42 5.86 -2.95 8.00
N LYS A 43 6.60 -3.60 7.10
CA LYS A 43 7.83 -3.07 6.52
C LYS A 43 7.75 -3.02 5.00
N PHE A 44 8.24 -1.92 4.44
CA PHE A 44 8.47 -1.79 3.00
C PHE A 44 9.72 -0.95 2.76
N GLY A 45 10.75 -1.54 2.14
CA GLY A 45 12.04 -0.88 1.96
C GLY A 45 12.73 -0.58 3.30
N ASP A 46 13.04 0.70 3.52
CA ASP A 46 13.64 1.22 4.75
C ASP A 46 12.60 1.67 5.80
N GLN A 47 11.32 1.69 5.45
CA GLN A 47 10.26 2.11 6.34
C GLN A 47 9.68 0.93 7.11
N THR A 48 9.59 1.09 8.43
CA THR A 48 8.91 0.19 9.35
C THR A 48 7.83 0.95 10.09
N LYS A 49 6.63 0.36 10.22
CA LYS A 49 5.50 0.87 11.00
C LYS A 49 4.93 -0.26 11.83
N ARG A 50 4.39 0.03 13.01
CA ARG A 50 3.82 -0.98 13.92
C ARG A 50 2.44 -0.53 14.38
N THR A 51 1.54 -1.48 14.59
CA THR A 51 0.25 -1.24 15.22
C THR A 51 0.42 -1.00 16.72
N ALA A 52 -0.63 -0.52 17.37
CA ALA A 52 -0.80 -0.72 18.80
C ALA A 52 -0.86 -2.21 19.13
N ILE A 53 -0.54 -2.52 20.39
CA ILE A 53 -0.75 -3.83 20.99
C ILE A 53 -2.24 -3.93 21.34
N ILE A 54 -2.84 -5.07 21.06
CA ILE A 54 -4.18 -5.43 21.52
C ILE A 54 -4.00 -6.61 22.47
N ASP A 55 -4.21 -6.35 23.74
CA ASP A 55 -3.97 -7.32 24.81
C ASP A 55 -5.09 -8.38 24.87
N ASP A 56 -4.73 -9.61 25.29
CA ASP A 56 -5.62 -10.74 25.61
C ASP A 56 -6.69 -10.98 24.53
N ASN A 57 -6.25 -11.14 23.27
CA ASN A 57 -7.15 -11.38 22.13
C ASN A 57 -6.53 -12.23 21.02
N ASP A 58 -7.02 -13.45 20.82
CA ASP A 58 -6.55 -14.35 19.74
C ASP A 58 -7.09 -13.99 18.33
N ASN A 59 -8.03 -13.04 18.26
CA ASN A 59 -8.68 -12.60 17.02
C ASN A 59 -8.69 -11.06 16.88
N PRO A 60 -7.52 -10.40 16.97
CA PRO A 60 -7.43 -8.95 17.04
C PRO A 60 -7.77 -8.29 15.71
N THR A 61 -8.31 -7.07 15.77
CA THR A 61 -8.52 -6.19 14.61
C THR A 61 -7.89 -4.84 14.90
N TRP A 62 -6.88 -4.46 14.11
CA TRP A 62 -6.13 -3.22 14.31
C TRP A 62 -6.75 -2.09 13.47
N PRO A 63 -7.16 -0.96 14.08
CA PRO A 63 -7.81 0.15 13.36
C PRO A 63 -6.85 0.97 12.48
N GLU A 64 -5.55 0.75 12.60
CA GLU A 64 -4.51 1.53 11.95
C GLU A 64 -4.61 1.47 10.43
N THR A 65 -4.25 2.60 9.84
CA THR A 65 -4.00 2.73 8.41
C THR A 65 -2.63 3.36 8.24
N PHE A 66 -1.72 2.61 7.65
CA PHE A 66 -0.36 3.05 7.41
C PHE A 66 -0.23 3.70 6.05
N GLN A 67 0.10 4.99 6.05
CA GLN A 67 0.56 5.71 4.88
C GLN A 67 2.09 5.64 4.85
N PHE A 68 2.66 4.94 3.88
CA PHE A 68 4.12 4.90 3.64
C PHE A 68 4.61 6.09 2.81
N GLY A 69 3.68 6.94 2.33
CA GLY A 69 4.01 8.09 1.50
C GLY A 69 4.56 7.65 0.13
N PRO A 70 5.42 8.47 -0.50
CA PRO A 70 6.13 8.10 -1.72
C PRO A 70 7.10 6.94 -1.46
N ILE A 71 6.95 5.88 -2.24
CA ILE A 71 7.81 4.70 -2.24
C ILE A 71 8.43 4.49 -3.63
N THR A 72 9.49 3.68 -3.70
CA THR A 72 10.03 3.18 -4.96
C THR A 72 9.83 1.66 -5.05
N ILE A 73 9.04 1.24 -6.03
CA ILE A 73 8.83 -0.16 -6.38
C ILE A 73 9.99 -0.62 -7.26
N ASN A 74 10.69 -1.66 -6.80
CA ASN A 74 11.72 -2.38 -7.56
C ASN A 74 11.61 -3.88 -7.29
N LEU A 75 12.39 -4.69 -8.00
CA LEU A 75 12.37 -6.16 -7.89
C LEU A 75 12.86 -6.72 -6.55
N ALA A 76 13.47 -5.90 -5.68
CA ALA A 76 14.02 -6.33 -4.40
C ALA A 76 13.08 -6.05 -3.22
N ASN A 77 12.26 -5.00 -3.31
CA ASN A 77 11.43 -4.56 -2.21
C ASN A 77 10.13 -5.36 -2.11
N LYS A 78 9.90 -5.98 -0.96
CA LYS A 78 8.65 -6.67 -0.61
C LYS A 78 7.92 -5.89 0.47
N LEU A 79 6.59 -6.03 0.46
CA LEU A 79 5.76 -5.67 1.60
C LEU A 79 5.83 -6.84 2.58
N GLU A 80 6.37 -6.58 3.77
CA GLU A 80 6.60 -7.58 4.80
C GLU A 80 5.70 -7.31 6.00
N PHE A 81 5.16 -8.38 6.58
CA PHE A 81 4.37 -8.37 7.80
C PHE A 81 5.00 -9.32 8.80
N SER A 82 5.20 -8.87 10.03
CA SER A 82 5.63 -9.70 11.15
C SER A 82 4.60 -9.54 12.27
N VAL A 83 4.06 -10.66 12.76
CA VAL A 83 3.07 -10.69 13.85
C VAL A 83 3.77 -11.10 15.12
N TYR A 84 3.58 -10.32 16.18
CA TYR A 84 4.19 -10.54 17.48
C TYR A 84 3.14 -10.74 18.56
N ASP A 85 3.52 -11.54 19.53
CA ASP A 85 2.95 -11.59 20.88
C ASP A 85 3.84 -10.77 21.82
N GLU A 86 3.27 -10.03 22.76
CA GLU A 86 3.96 -8.95 23.48
C GLU A 86 3.95 -9.17 25.00
N ASP A 87 4.78 -10.09 25.50
CA ASP A 87 4.88 -10.34 26.96
C ASP A 87 5.31 -9.10 27.77
N SER A 88 6.17 -8.26 27.18
CA SER A 88 6.65 -7.03 27.80
C SER A 88 7.27 -6.08 26.77
N TYR A 89 7.52 -4.82 27.15
CA TYR A 89 8.16 -3.85 26.26
C TYR A 89 9.50 -4.30 25.64
N TRP A 90 10.21 -5.25 26.26
CA TRP A 90 11.51 -5.77 25.77
C TRP A 90 11.46 -7.23 25.33
N ASN A 91 10.33 -7.91 25.52
CA ASN A 91 10.16 -9.32 25.17
C ASN A 91 8.93 -9.45 24.28
N SER A 92 9.17 -9.79 23.03
CA SER A 92 8.11 -9.97 22.04
C SER A 92 8.42 -11.21 21.22
N ASP A 93 7.48 -12.14 21.18
CA ASP A 93 7.63 -13.41 20.51
C ASP A 93 7.08 -13.35 19.09
N LEU A 94 7.88 -13.74 18.10
CA LEU A 94 7.47 -13.74 16.70
C LEU A 94 6.53 -14.92 16.42
N LEU A 95 5.25 -14.64 16.20
CA LEU A 95 4.23 -15.64 15.87
C LEU A 95 4.26 -16.05 14.39
N GLY A 96 4.74 -15.15 13.53
CA GLY A 96 4.96 -15.47 12.12
C GLY A 96 5.30 -14.26 11.28
N LYS A 97 5.79 -14.54 10.06
CA LYS A 97 6.19 -13.51 9.10
C LYS A 97 5.74 -13.91 7.70
N CYS A 98 5.30 -12.93 6.92
CA CYS A 98 5.03 -13.11 5.49
C CYS A 98 5.48 -11.91 4.67
N SER A 99 5.70 -12.12 3.37
CA SER A 99 6.15 -11.07 2.47
C SER A 99 5.65 -11.31 1.06
N ASP A 100 5.22 -10.26 0.37
CA ASP A 100 4.79 -10.34 -1.03
C ASP A 100 5.24 -9.11 -1.84
N PHE A 101 5.27 -9.27 -3.16
CA PHE A 101 5.52 -8.15 -4.07
C PHE A 101 4.27 -7.30 -4.22
N LEU A 102 4.46 -5.98 -4.27
CA LEU A 102 3.34 -5.06 -4.47
C LEU A 102 2.73 -5.25 -5.86
N ARG A 103 1.39 -5.27 -5.86
CA ARG A 103 0.55 -5.20 -7.06
C ARG A 103 -0.07 -3.81 -7.11
N VAL A 104 0.14 -3.09 -8.21
CA VAL A 104 -0.31 -1.71 -8.38
C VAL A 104 -1.68 -1.66 -9.05
N GLY A 105 -2.50 -0.66 -8.68
CA GLY A 105 -3.75 -0.34 -9.35
C GLY A 105 -4.96 -0.52 -8.45
N ALA A 106 -5.45 -1.75 -8.34
CA ALA A 106 -6.60 -2.08 -7.50
C ALA A 106 -6.20 -2.26 -6.02
N VAL A 107 -7.18 -2.09 -5.12
CA VAL A 107 -7.03 -2.52 -3.72
C VAL A 107 -6.84 -4.03 -3.71
N VAL A 108 -5.79 -4.48 -3.04
CA VAL A 108 -5.52 -5.90 -2.81
C VAL A 108 -5.93 -6.24 -1.40
N THR A 109 -6.64 -7.35 -1.24
CA THR A 109 -6.89 -8.01 0.03
C THR A 109 -6.24 -9.37 -0.04
N ASP A 110 -5.42 -9.69 0.95
CA ASP A 110 -4.70 -10.96 1.00
C ASP A 110 -4.61 -11.47 2.45
N SER A 111 -4.08 -12.67 2.60
CA SER A 111 -3.83 -13.27 3.89
C SER A 111 -2.53 -14.06 3.89
N CYS A 112 -1.99 -14.30 5.09
CA CYS A 112 -0.88 -15.20 5.27
C CYS A 112 -1.06 -16.07 6.51
N MET A 113 -0.83 -17.37 6.33
CA MET A 113 -0.87 -18.36 7.40
C MET A 113 0.36 -18.19 8.28
N LEU A 114 0.14 -18.17 9.59
CA LEU A 114 1.17 -18.08 10.60
C LEU A 114 1.43 -19.49 11.17
N ASN A 115 2.29 -19.61 12.19
CA ASN A 115 2.43 -20.88 12.90
C ASN A 115 1.10 -21.29 13.54
N HIS A 116 0.38 -20.31 14.10
CA HIS A 116 -0.97 -20.42 14.61
C HIS A 116 -1.80 -19.28 14.05
N GLY A 117 -2.93 -19.63 13.43
CA GLY A 117 -3.86 -18.64 12.89
C GLY A 117 -3.48 -18.07 11.54
N THR A 118 -4.09 -16.94 11.21
CA THR A 118 -3.94 -16.27 9.91
C THR A 118 -4.03 -14.78 10.08
N LEU A 119 -3.09 -14.05 9.48
CA LEU A 119 -3.16 -12.60 9.32
C LEU A 119 -3.87 -12.27 8.02
N PHE A 120 -4.78 -11.31 8.06
CA PHE A 120 -5.47 -10.72 6.91
C PHE A 120 -5.13 -9.25 6.82
N TYR A 121 -4.96 -8.75 5.60
CA TYR A 121 -4.61 -7.36 5.37
C TYR A 121 -5.12 -6.87 4.01
N SER A 122 -5.25 -5.56 3.89
CA SER A 122 -5.45 -4.89 2.61
C SER A 122 -4.38 -3.85 2.36
N TYR A 123 -4.05 -3.64 1.09
CA TYR A 123 -3.21 -2.52 0.69
C TYR A 123 -3.65 -1.94 -0.66
N GLU A 124 -3.24 -0.70 -0.89
CA GLU A 124 -3.39 0.00 -2.15
C GLU A 124 -2.05 0.62 -2.54
N ALA A 125 -1.52 0.21 -3.69
CA ALA A 125 -0.35 0.82 -4.31
C ALA A 125 -0.75 1.52 -5.61
N LYS A 126 -0.34 2.79 -5.79
CA LYS A 126 -0.65 3.60 -6.98
C LYS A 126 0.62 4.22 -7.54
N CYS A 127 0.85 4.08 -8.85
CA CYS A 127 1.96 4.77 -9.49
C CYS A 127 1.86 6.29 -9.32
N ALA A 128 3.01 6.95 -9.23
CA ALA A 128 3.08 8.39 -9.35
C ALA A 128 2.50 8.83 -10.71
N PRO A 129 2.01 10.09 -10.83
CA PRO A 129 1.51 10.61 -12.09
C PRO A 129 2.49 10.37 -13.24
N SER A 130 1.97 9.96 -14.39
CA SER A 130 2.77 9.69 -15.60
C SER A 130 3.70 8.47 -15.52
N LEU A 131 3.53 7.62 -14.50
CA LEU A 131 4.10 6.27 -14.47
C LEU A 131 3.00 5.21 -14.59
N GLY A 132 3.34 4.10 -15.25
CA GLY A 132 2.47 2.96 -15.47
C GLY A 132 3.22 1.63 -15.54
N GLY A 133 2.51 0.59 -15.94
CA GLY A 133 2.98 -0.79 -15.89
C GLY A 133 2.85 -1.40 -14.48
N GLN A 134 3.10 -2.71 -14.37
CA GLN A 134 2.90 -3.45 -13.11
C GLN A 134 3.78 -2.98 -11.96
N GLN A 135 4.92 -2.35 -12.26
CA GLN A 135 5.90 -1.86 -11.29
C GLN A 135 6.19 -0.35 -11.41
N CYS A 136 5.33 0.41 -12.09
CA CYS A 136 5.52 1.85 -12.31
C CYS A 136 6.83 2.20 -13.07
N GLN A 137 7.32 1.28 -13.92
CA GLN A 137 8.60 1.42 -14.64
C GLN A 137 8.46 2.06 -16.03
N GLU A 138 7.23 2.30 -16.47
CA GLU A 138 6.91 2.83 -17.79
C GLU A 138 6.46 4.28 -17.67
N TYR A 139 6.99 5.17 -18.51
CA TYR A 139 6.45 6.53 -18.64
C TYR A 139 5.20 6.48 -19.50
N ILE A 140 4.09 6.97 -18.97
CA ILE A 140 2.81 7.10 -19.68
C ILE A 140 2.43 8.59 -19.79
N PRO A 141 1.66 8.97 -20.82
CA PRO A 141 1.16 10.34 -20.92
C PRO A 141 0.44 10.76 -19.63
N SER A 142 0.75 11.96 -19.14
CA SER A 142 0.11 12.49 -17.94
C SER A 142 -1.41 12.55 -18.14
N PRO A 143 -2.23 12.11 -17.17
CA PRO A 143 -3.68 12.27 -17.26
C PRO A 143 -4.00 13.76 -17.27
N MET A 144 -4.43 14.27 -18.43
CA MET A 144 -4.90 15.64 -18.60
C MET A 144 -6.42 15.69 -18.55
N SER A 145 -6.99 16.80 -18.09
CA SER A 145 -8.45 16.94 -18.11
C SER A 145 -8.98 16.83 -19.54
N PRO A 146 -10.19 16.27 -19.77
CA PRO A 146 -10.74 16.13 -21.11
C PRO A 146 -10.87 17.47 -21.86
N SER A 147 -11.19 18.55 -21.13
CA SER A 147 -11.25 19.91 -21.70
C SER A 147 -9.89 20.40 -22.17
N LEU A 148 -8.82 20.13 -21.41
CA LEU A 148 -7.46 20.51 -21.80
C LEU A 148 -6.94 19.63 -22.94
N ALA A 149 -7.33 18.36 -22.99
CA ALA A 149 -7.02 17.47 -24.12
C ALA A 149 -7.54 18.07 -25.42
N LYS A 150 -8.82 18.49 -25.47
CA LYS A 150 -9.43 19.10 -26.65
C LYS A 150 -8.67 20.35 -27.15
N VAL A 151 -8.17 21.18 -26.22
CA VAL A 151 -7.35 22.37 -26.54
C VAL A 151 -5.94 21.99 -26.99
N PHE A 152 -5.34 20.95 -26.42
CA PHE A 152 -3.99 20.50 -26.79
C PHE A 152 -3.99 19.85 -28.18
N TYR A 153 -5.00 19.05 -28.50
CA TYR A 153 -5.24 18.53 -29.85
C TYR A 153 -5.45 19.65 -30.87
N SER A 154 -6.15 20.74 -30.50
CA SER A 154 -6.34 21.86 -31.43
C SER A 154 -5.07 22.65 -31.70
N ARG A 155 -4.12 22.69 -30.75
CA ARG A 155 -2.81 23.36 -30.91
C ARG A 155 -1.79 22.55 -31.73
N ASN A 156 -1.84 21.22 -31.66
CA ASN A 156 -1.01 20.34 -32.50
C ASN A 156 -1.67 19.99 -33.86
N GLY A 157 -2.90 20.47 -34.09
CA GLY A 157 -3.54 20.64 -35.40
C GLY A 157 -4.20 19.41 -36.01
N VAL A 158 -5.53 19.28 -35.87
CA VAL A 158 -6.53 19.31 -36.97
C VAL A 158 -7.85 19.81 -36.36
N LEU A 159 -8.36 20.93 -36.86
CA LEU A 159 -9.73 21.37 -36.59
C LEU A 159 -10.69 20.44 -37.36
N LEU A 160 -11.29 19.47 -36.69
CA LEU A 160 -12.57 18.92 -37.17
C LEU A 160 -13.62 19.96 -36.81
N GLY A 161 -14.09 20.66 -37.83
CA GLY A 161 -15.04 21.75 -37.72
C GLY A 161 -16.27 21.34 -36.93
N ASP A 162 -16.77 22.28 -36.13
CA ASP A 162 -18.19 22.35 -35.82
C ASP A 162 -18.93 22.50 -37.16
N THR A 163 -19.25 21.38 -37.80
CA THR A 163 -20.42 21.33 -38.68
C THR A 163 -21.62 21.40 -37.75
N GLY A 164 -22.07 22.63 -37.51
CA GLY A 164 -23.34 22.88 -36.86
C GLY A 164 -24.49 22.24 -37.64
N GLN A 165 -25.54 21.91 -36.90
CA GLN A 165 -26.93 21.80 -37.34
C GLN A 165 -27.74 21.90 -36.04
N LYS A 166 -28.41 23.05 -35.82
CA LYS A 166 -29.83 23.33 -36.14
C LYS A 166 -30.79 22.41 -35.42
#